data_AF-A0A2T1AF73-F1
#
_entry.id   AF-A0A2T1AF73-F1
#
_cell.length_a   1.000
_cell.length_b   1.000
_cell.length_c   1.000
_cell.angle_alpha   90.00
_cell.angle_beta   90.00
_cell.angle_gamma   90.00
#
_symmetry.space_group_name_H-M   'P 1'
#
loop_
_entity.id
_entity.type
_entity.pdbx_description
1 polymer ?
#
loop_
_entity_poly.entity_id
_entity_poly.type
_entity_poly.pdbx_seq_one_letter_code
_entity_poly.pdbx_strand_id
1 'polypeptide(L)' 'MGKPVNLNRFRKQKARAEKKARADQNVVKYGRTKTEKARDKADEARDKTLIDQHKLDHGDE' A
#
# COMPACT_ATOMS: atom_id res chain seq x y z
N MET A 1 -10.91 19.90 41.41
CA MET A 1 -10.09 20.93 40.75
C MET A 1 -9.52 20.39 39.45
N GLY A 2 -10.03 20.85 38.30
CA GLY A 2 -9.61 20.36 36.98
C GLY A 2 -8.36 21.08 36.48
N LYS A 3 -7.35 20.32 36.04
CA LYS A 3 -6.11 20.89 35.47
C LYS A 3 -6.43 21.58 34.14
N PRO A 4 -5.90 22.79 33.87
CA PRO A 4 -6.12 23.47 32.60
C PRO A 4 -5.53 22.67 31.43
N VAL A 5 -6.39 22.25 30.51
CA VAL A 5 -5.99 21.52 29.30
C VAL A 5 -5.57 22.48 28.20
N ASN A 6 -4.32 22.36 27.75
CA ASN A 6 -3.79 23.20 26.68
C ASN A 6 -4.30 22.72 25.31
N LEU A 7 -5.34 23.38 24.81
CA LEU A 7 -5.97 23.10 23.51
C LEU A 7 -5.01 23.21 22.32
N ASN A 8 -3.98 24.07 22.41
CA ASN A 8 -2.99 24.19 21.34
C ASN A 8 -2.11 22.94 21.21
N ARG A 9 -1.76 22.29 22.32
CA ARG A 9 -1.02 21.00 22.28
C ARG A 9 -1.90 19.91 21.66
N PHE A 10 -3.18 19.86 22.02
CA PHE A 10 -4.13 18.89 21.47
C PHE A 10 -4.31 19.06 19.94
N ARG A 11 -4.54 20.30 19.48
CA ARG A 11 -4.65 20.59 18.03
C ARG A 11 -3.39 20.20 17.26
N LYS A 12 -2.21 20.50 17.81
CA LYS A 12 -0.92 20.10 17.21
C LYS A 12 -0.74 18.57 17.16
N GLN A 13 -1.16 17.86 18.20
CA GLN A 13 -1.12 16.39 18.21
C GLN A 13 -2.07 15.81 17.16
N LYS A 14 -3.31 16.32 17.05
CA LYS A 14 -4.27 15.91 16.03
C LYS A 14 -3.73 16.12 14.61
N ALA A 15 -3.20 17.31 14.33
CA ALA A 15 -2.61 17.61 13.02
C ALA A 15 -1.41 16.71 12.68
N ARG A 16 -0.57 16.37 13.66
CA ARG A 16 0.55 15.43 13.47
C ARG A 16 0.04 14.01 13.18
N ALA A 17 -1.00 13.56 13.87
CA ALA A 17 -1.61 12.25 13.65
C ALA A 17 -2.22 12.14 12.24
N GLU A 18 -2.97 13.16 11.82
CA GLU A 18 -3.54 13.22 10.46
C GLU A 18 -2.46 13.22 9.38
N LYS A 19 -1.36 13.95 9.59
CA LYS A 19 -0.21 13.97 8.67
C LYS A 19 0.45 12.59 8.57
N LYS A 20 0.60 11.88 9.69
CA LYS A 20 1.15 10.52 9.72
C LYS A 20 0.26 9.54 8.96
N ALA A 21 -1.04 9.54 9.23
CA ALA A 21 -2.00 8.69 8.52
C ALA A 21 -1.98 8.92 7.00
N ARG A 22 -1.86 10.18 6.56
CA ARG A 22 -1.72 10.51 5.13
C ARG A 22 -0.39 10.03 4.55
N ALA A 23 0.70 10.14 5.31
CA ALA A 23 1.99 9.63 4.89
C ALA A 23 1.95 8.10 4.71
N ASP A 24 1.36 7.38 5.66
CA ASP A 24 1.21 5.92 5.59
C ASP A 24 0.37 5.52 4.36
N GLN A 25 -0.73 6.23 4.10
CA GLN A 25 -1.53 6.03 2.89
C GLN A 25 -0.73 6.30 1.60
N ASN A 26 0.11 7.32 1.59
CA ASN A 26 0.95 7.64 0.44
C ASN A 26 2.10 6.65 0.25
N VAL A 27 2.65 6.09 1.32
CA VAL A 27 3.64 4.99 1.24
C VAL A 27 2.99 3.76 0.63
N VAL A 28 1.75 3.43 1.01
CA VAL A 28 1.03 2.31 0.40
C VAL A 28 0.70 2.58 -1.07
N LYS A 29 0.23 3.80 -1.40
CA LYS A 29 -0.20 4.16 -2.77
C LYS A 29 0.96 4.41 -3.72
N TYR A 30 2.05 5.01 -3.23
CA TYR A 30 3.13 5.57 -4.05
C TYR A 30 4.53 5.13 -3.60
N GLY A 31 4.66 4.40 -2.49
CA GLY A 31 5.95 4.02 -1.91
C GLY A 31 6.72 2.95 -2.68
N ARG A 32 6.09 2.27 -3.63
CA ARG A 32 6.84 1.42 -4.58
C ARG A 32 7.51 2.31 -5.63
N THR A 33 8.83 2.22 -5.68
CA THR A 33 9.66 2.84 -6.72
C THR A 33 9.35 2.23 -8.09
N LYS A 34 9.70 2.93 -9.18
CA LYS A 34 9.48 2.42 -10.55
C LYS A 34 10.15 1.06 -10.77
N THR A 35 11.31 0.85 -10.18
CA THR A 35 12.09 -0.38 -10.26
C THR A 35 11.40 -1.55 -9.53
N GLU A 36 10.84 -1.31 -8.35
CA GLU A 36 10.08 -2.33 -7.61
C GLU A 36 8.80 -2.71 -8.36
N LYS A 37 8.06 -1.72 -8.89
CA LYS A 37 6.87 -1.99 -9.71
C LYS A 37 7.20 -2.80 -10.98
N ALA A 38 8.34 -2.53 -11.61
CA ALA A 38 8.78 -3.26 -12.79
C ALA A 38 9.16 -4.70 -12.45
N ARG A 39 9.82 -4.92 -11.29
CA ARG A 39 10.15 -6.25 -10.79
C ARG A 39 8.88 -7.06 -10.50
N ASP A 40 7.95 -6.49 -9.74
CA ASP A 40 6.67 -7.12 -9.40
C ASP A 40 5.92 -7.52 -10.67
N LYS A 41 5.83 -6.62 -11.66
CA LYS A 41 5.16 -6.89 -12.93
C LYS A 41 5.86 -8.01 -13.75
N ALA A 42 7.18 -8.06 -13.71
CA ALA A 42 7.94 -9.11 -14.39
C ALA A 42 7.76 -10.47 -13.71
N ASP A 43 7.68 -10.49 -12.37
CA ASP A 43 7.38 -11.68 -11.59
C ASP A 43 5.93 -12.16 -11.87
N GLU A 44 4.94 -11.27 -11.80
CA GLU A 44 3.54 -11.58 -12.14
C GLU A 44 3.38 -12.14 -13.56
N ALA A 45 4.09 -11.55 -14.54
CA ALA A 45 4.06 -12.04 -15.91
C ALA A 45 4.62 -13.46 -16.03
N ARG A 46 5.73 -13.75 -15.32
CA ARG A 46 6.36 -15.06 -15.30
C ARG A 46 5.43 -16.11 -14.69
N ASP A 47 4.82 -15.78 -13.57
CA ASP A 47 3.86 -16.64 -12.87
C ASP A 47 2.64 -16.92 -13.74
N LYS A 48 2.10 -15.88 -14.41
CA LYS A 48 1.00 -16.06 -15.34
C LYS A 48 1.36 -16.99 -16.49
N THR A 49 2.54 -16.82 -17.09
CA THR A 49 2.99 -17.71 -18.18
C THR A 49 3.19 -19.15 -17.71
N LEU A 50 3.71 -19.36 -16.49
CA LEU A 50 3.84 -20.69 -15.89
C LEU A 50 2.46 -21.33 -15.70
N ILE A 51 1.51 -20.61 -15.13
CA ILE A 51 0.14 -21.09 -14.94
C ILE A 51 -0.53 -21.39 -16.28
N ASP A 52 -0.40 -20.51 -17.27
CA ASP A 52 -0.97 -20.70 -18.60
C ASP A 52 -0.32 -21.90 -19.32
N GLN A 53 0.98 -22.15 -19.15
CA GLN A 53 1.65 -23.35 -19.69
C GLN A 53 1.22 -24.65 -18.99
N HIS A 54 0.89 -24.57 -17.70
CA HIS A 54 0.42 -25.70 -16.91
C HIS A 54 -1.10 -25.89 -16.96
N LYS A 55 -1.83 -24.99 -17.64
CA LYS A 55 -3.22 -25.23 -17.99
C LYS A 55 -3.27 -26.38 -18.99
N LEU A 56 -3.72 -27.53 -18.50
CA LEU A 56 -4.32 -28.52 -19.36
C LEU A 56 -5.67 -27.91 -19.75
N ASP A 57 -5.79 -27.49 -21.01
CA ASP A 57 -7.11 -27.27 -21.60
C ASP A 57 -7.83 -28.63 -21.51
N HIS A 58 -8.59 -28.83 -20.43
CA HIS A 58 -9.65 -29.83 -20.46
C HIS A 58 -10.58 -29.32 -21.55
N GLY A 59 -10.48 -29.96 -22.71
CA GLY A 59 -11.38 -29.73 -23.83
C GLY A 59 -12.79 -29.92 -23.31
N ASP A 60 -13.47 -28.81 -23.08
CA ASP A 60 -14.92 -28.77 -23.07
C ASP A 60 -15.33 -29.12 -24.51
N GLU A 61 -15.99 -30.28 -24.63
CA GLU A 61 -16.75 -30.72 -25.81
C GLU A 61 -17.71 -29.64 -26.33
#